data_AF-A0A3B8W840-F1
#
_entry.id   AF-A0A3B8W840-F1
#
_cell.length_a   1.000
_cell.length_b   1.000
_cell.length_c   1.000
_cell.angle_alpha   90.00
_cell.angle_beta   90.00
_cell.angle_gamma   90.00
#
_symmetry.space_group_name_H-M   'P 1'
#
loop_
_entity.id
_entity.type
_entity.pdbx_description
1 polymer ?
#
loop_
_entity_poly.entity_id
_entity_poly.type
_entity_poly.pdbx_seq_one_letter_code
_entity_poly.pdbx_strand_id
1 'polypeptide(L)' 'FISDYNSFKGNAYGLANTLWQTANLKPSILNKKVPNLFYTGQLTVPGPGVPPSIISGQVVAAQLKKRDKNA' A
#
# COMPACT_ATOMS: atom_id res chain seq x y z
N PHE A 1 -15.04 -14.28 1.95
CA PHE A 1 -14.10 -13.17 1.61
C PHE A 1 -13.65 -12.37 2.83
N ILE A 2 -14.57 -11.83 3.66
CA ILE A 2 -14.20 -11.05 4.86
C ILE A 2 -13.38 -11.89 5.84
N SER A 3 -13.90 -13.05 6.26
CA SER A 3 -13.21 -14.00 7.15
C SER A 3 -11.98 -14.61 6.49
N ASP A 4 -12.12 -15.04 5.24
CA ASP A 4 -11.12 -15.87 4.57
C ASP A 4 -9.86 -15.08 4.19
N TYR A 5 -10.00 -13.76 3.97
CA TYR A 5 -8.90 -12.87 3.55
C TYR A 5 -8.67 -11.70 4.50
N ASN A 6 -9.32 -11.67 5.67
CA ASN A 6 -9.29 -10.54 6.61
C ASN A 6 -9.64 -9.20 5.93
N SER A 7 -10.58 -9.24 4.97
CA SER A 7 -10.88 -8.08 4.15
C SER A 7 -11.94 -7.19 4.81
N PHE A 8 -11.56 -5.95 5.13
CA PHE A 8 -12.46 -4.96 5.71
C PHE A 8 -13.68 -4.72 4.82
N LYS A 9 -14.88 -4.96 5.35
CA LYS A 9 -16.17 -4.84 4.64
C LYS A 9 -16.26 -5.64 3.32
N GLY A 10 -15.41 -6.66 3.14
CA GLY A 10 -15.41 -7.50 1.94
C GLY A 10 -14.75 -6.81 0.74
N ASN A 11 -13.86 -5.86 0.99
CA ASN A 11 -13.11 -5.15 -0.04
C ASN A 11 -12.25 -6.09 -0.91
N ALA A 12 -12.63 -6.26 -2.17
CA ALA A 12 -11.89 -7.04 -3.17
C ALA A 12 -11.01 -6.20 -4.11
N TYR A 13 -11.23 -4.89 -4.19
CA TYR A 13 -10.64 -3.99 -5.22
C TYR A 13 -9.90 -2.79 -4.64
N GLY A 14 -9.53 -2.83 -3.36
CA GLY A 14 -8.81 -1.75 -2.67
C GLY A 14 -9.59 -0.44 -2.57
N LEU A 15 -8.88 0.68 -2.73
CA LEU A 15 -9.47 2.02 -2.61
C LEU A 15 -10.34 2.37 -3.82
N ALA A 16 -11.38 3.16 -3.59
CA ALA A 16 -12.21 3.68 -4.66
C ALA A 16 -11.41 4.64 -5.56
N ASN A 17 -11.77 4.69 -6.85
CA ASN A 17 -11.17 5.61 -7.82
C ASN A 17 -11.78 7.01 -7.72
N THR A 18 -11.65 7.64 -6.56
CA THR A 18 -12.06 9.03 -6.36
C THR A 18 -10.92 9.98 -6.69
N LEU A 19 -11.22 11.25 -7.00
CA LEU A 19 -10.21 12.28 -7.28
C LEU A 19 -9.15 12.38 -6.17
N TRP A 20 -9.56 12.17 -4.92
CA TRP A 20 -8.67 12.24 -3.75
C TRP A 20 -7.91 10.94 -3.44
N GLN A 21 -8.19 9.84 -4.14
CA GLN A 21 -7.58 8.53 -3.89
C GLN A 21 -6.80 8.00 -5.09
N THR A 22 -6.56 8.85 -6.10
CA THR A 22 -5.79 8.52 -7.30
C THR A 22 -4.39 9.14 -7.28
N ALA A 23 -3.50 8.62 -8.13
CA ALA A 23 -2.14 9.09 -8.34
C ALA A 23 -1.40 9.43 -7.04
N ASN A 24 -0.88 10.65 -6.92
CA ASN A 24 -0.10 11.14 -5.78
C ASN A 24 -0.93 11.36 -4.50
N LEU A 25 -2.26 11.40 -4.61
CA LEU A 25 -3.17 11.60 -3.47
C LEU A 25 -3.54 10.27 -2.80
N LYS A 26 -3.17 9.15 -3.42
CA LYS A 26 -3.31 7.82 -2.83
C LYS A 26 -2.48 7.71 -1.53
N PRO A 27 -2.96 6.95 -0.53
CA PRO A 27 -2.20 6.68 0.69
C PRO A 27 -0.79 6.15 0.42
N SER A 28 0.18 6.81 1.05
CA SER A 28 1.60 6.46 0.98
C SER A 28 1.87 5.09 1.60
N ILE A 29 2.92 4.44 1.12
CA ILE A 29 3.45 3.21 1.71
C ILE A 29 4.16 3.47 3.04
N LEU A 30 4.45 4.72 3.41
CA LEU A 30 5.14 5.08 4.64
C LEU A 30 4.15 5.54 5.71
N ASN A 31 4.27 5.01 6.93
CA ASN A 31 3.57 5.58 8.06
C ASN A 31 4.22 6.91 8.48
N LYS A 32 3.40 7.94 8.72
CA LYS A 32 3.85 9.29 9.10
C LYS A 32 4.10 9.45 10.61
N LYS A 33 3.52 8.59 11.43
CA LYS A 33 3.54 8.66 12.91
C LYS A 33 4.47 7.63 13.54
N VAL A 34 4.57 6.44 12.93
CA VAL A 34 5.38 5.33 13.43
C VAL A 34 6.62 5.18 12.54
N PRO A 35 7.83 5.37 13.09
CA PRO A 35 9.06 5.18 12.32
C PRO A 35 9.23 3.71 11.95
N ASN A 36 9.90 3.46 10.81
CA ASN A 36 10.17 2.13 10.28
C ASN A 36 8.94 1.24 10.02
N LEU A 37 7.75 1.84 9.87
CA LEU A 37 6.52 1.13 9.49
C LEU A 37 6.14 1.44 8.03
N PHE A 38 5.97 0.37 7.26
CA PHE A 38 5.66 0.43 5.84
C PHE A 38 4.41 -0.42 5.51
N TYR A 39 3.71 -0.06 4.44
CA TYR A 39 2.49 -0.70 3.97
C TYR A 39 2.66 -1.24 2.56
N THR A 40 2.14 -2.44 2.31
CA THR A 40 2.14 -3.13 1.02
C THR A 40 0.73 -3.67 0.72
N GLY A 41 0.45 -3.98 -0.53
CA GLY A 41 -0.82 -4.50 -1.03
C GLY A 41 -1.69 -3.43 -1.69
N GLN A 42 -2.98 -3.76 -1.83
CA GLN A 42 -3.93 -3.04 -2.69
C GLN A 42 -4.37 -1.65 -2.20
N LEU A 43 -4.22 -1.37 -0.91
CA LEU A 43 -4.73 -0.16 -0.26
C LEU A 43 -3.74 1.02 -0.26
N THR A 44 -2.49 0.79 -0.65
CA THR A 44 -1.46 1.82 -0.74
C THR A 44 -0.90 1.90 -2.15
N VAL A 45 -0.07 2.91 -2.44
CA VAL A 45 0.63 3.00 -3.74
C VAL A 45 1.37 1.68 -4.02
N PRO A 46 1.24 1.07 -5.21
CA PRO A 46 0.63 1.58 -6.44
C PRO A 46 -0.89 1.43 -6.52
N GLY A 47 -1.48 0.39 -5.91
CA GLY A 47 -2.93 0.28 -5.75
C GLY A 47 -3.51 -1.09 -5.99
N PRO A 48 -4.81 -1.14 -6.33
CA PRO A 48 -5.52 -2.41 -6.42
C PRO A 48 -5.25 -3.18 -7.70
N GLY A 49 -5.62 -4.46 -7.67
CA GLY A 49 -5.37 -5.41 -8.77
C GLY A 49 -4.17 -6.31 -8.49
N VAL A 50 -4.12 -7.45 -9.18
CA VAL A 50 -3.10 -8.49 -8.96
C VAL A 50 -1.69 -7.96 -9.23
N PRO A 51 -1.37 -7.36 -10.40
CA PRO A 51 -0.01 -6.87 -10.64
C PRO A 51 0.42 -5.76 -9.66
N PRO A 52 -0.38 -4.69 -9.44
CA PRO A 52 -0.04 -3.64 -8.48
C PRO A 52 0.18 -4.15 -7.05
N SER A 53 -0.63 -5.10 -6.59
CA SER A 53 -0.50 -5.66 -5.24
C SER A 53 0.78 -6.47 -5.08
N ILE A 54 1.16 -7.26 -6.09
CA ILE A 54 2.39 -8.06 -6.07
C ILE A 54 3.64 -7.16 -6.11
N ILE A 55 3.69 -6.19 -7.02
CA ILE A 55 4.87 -5.31 -7.15
C ILE A 55 5.02 -4.36 -5.95
N SER A 56 3.95 -4.09 -5.20
CA SER A 56 3.99 -3.20 -4.04
C SER A 56 5.03 -3.64 -2.99
N GLY A 57 5.25 -4.95 -2.83
CA GLY A 57 6.27 -5.47 -1.91
C GLY A 57 7.70 -5.09 -2.35
N GLN A 58 7.96 -5.10 -3.66
CA GLN A 58 9.24 -4.67 -4.22
C GLN A 58 9.47 -3.16 -4.01
N VAL A 59 8.41 -2.36 -4.18
CA VAL A 59 8.44 -0.91 -3.93
C VAL A 59 8.77 -0.60 -2.47
N VAL A 60 8.11 -1.31 -1.53
CA VAL A 60 8.40 -1.17 -0.10
C VAL A 60 9.83 -1.59 0.22
N ALA A 61 10.30 -2.72 -0.30
CA ALA A 61 11.66 -3.20 -0.05
C ALA A 61 12.73 -2.22 -0.56
N ALA A 62 12.50 -1.61 -1.73
CA ALA A 62 13.38 -0.57 -2.26
C ALA A 62 13.39 0.69 -1.37
N GLN A 63 12.23 1.13 -0.88
CA GLN A 63 12.13 2.28 0.03
C GLN A 63 12.75 2.00 1.39
N LEU A 64 12.59 0.79 1.93
CA LEU A 64 13.23 0.36 3.16
C LEU A 64 14.76 0.45 3.04
N LYS A 65 15.34 -0.17 1.99
CA LYS A 65 16.80 -0.12 1.73
C LYS A 65 17.31 1.31 1.56
N LYS A 66 16.52 2.18 0.92
CA LYS A 66 16.89 3.60 0.77
C LYS A 66 16.90 4.32 2.13
N ARG A 67 15.93 4.04 2.99
CA ARG A 67 15.83 4.66 4.31
C ARG A 67 16.90 4.15 5.27
N ASP A 68 17.21 2.86 5.23
CA ASP A 68 18.23 2.20 6.06
C ASP A 68 19.63 2.75 5.79
N LYS A 69 19.96 3.03 4.52
CA LYS A 69 21.22 3.70 4.14
C LYS A 69 21.35 5.16 4.62
N ASN A 70 20.23 5.77 5.03
CA ASN A 70 20.17 7.17 5.46
C ASN A 70 19.90 7.30 6.97
N ALA A 71 19.86 6.18 7.70
CA ALA A 71 19.73 6.13 9.16
C ALA A 71 21.12 6.07 9.80
#